data_AF-A0A6M5JL08-F1
#
_entry.id   AF-A0A6M5JL08-F1
#
_cell.length_a   1.000
_cell.length_b   1.000
_cell.length_c   1.000
_cell.angle_alpha   90.00
_cell.angle_beta   90.00
_cell.angle_gamma   90.00
#
_symmetry.space_group_name_H-M   'P 1'
#
loop_
_entity.id
_entity.type
_entity.pdbx_description
1 polymer ?
#
loop_
_entity_poly.entity_id
_entity_poly.type
_entity_poly.pdbx_seq_one_letter_code
_entity_poly.pdbx_strand_id
1 'polypeptide(L)'
;MAIGDRPLSAFKSRSLGLLIGNVFYLRTALESIRTDYTEGSSVRKLVEAFLADQPDELSDVASILGKSASTSAVEQTVVAPAVVESQLSLSILKERRATFVTEPLERGFGLTLGNALRRVLLSAINGWAITAIRIDGVLHEFSSLAGVREDVTDLVLNIKQIAIKADGDEERHFRLDVMGPCVVTAADIMAGAGVEILNPELALCHLDANATLGIEFWASGGKGYLPAASNRPPDAPVGLIPIDALFSPVRQVAYKVENTRRGSELDYDRLTLTVETDGSLTPGEALAESAGILRNHLDLYESAAKVGVEQTAIQQPAPSLKWLRASVDTLPADDPDHVSMSLNRFLLKKIDELELSVRTATCLRHDNILFIGDLVQKTEAEMLRMPNFGRKSLNEIKEVLSSMGLRLGTENPGWPPENIAEMTEKLAMEF
;
A
#
# COMPACT_ATOMS: atom_id res chain seq x y z
N MET A 1 -56.78 22.24 27.65
CA MET A 1 -56.11 22.99 28.73
C MET A 1 -55.41 24.17 28.06
N ALA A 2 -55.99 25.36 28.19
CA ALA A 2 -55.43 26.62 27.69
C ALA A 2 -54.10 26.92 28.43
N ILE A 3 -53.13 27.66 27.90
CA ILE A 3 -52.99 29.14 27.74
C ILE A 3 -51.60 29.31 27.06
N GLY A 4 -51.25 30.25 26.17
CA GLY A 4 -51.84 31.50 25.70
C GLY A 4 -50.90 32.18 24.69
N ASP A 5 -51.43 33.24 24.07
CA ASP A 5 -51.02 33.92 22.85
C ASP A 5 -50.01 35.10 23.06
N ARG A 6 -49.08 35.27 22.09
CA ARG A 6 -48.44 36.53 21.55
C ARG A 6 -47.31 37.29 22.30
N PRO A 7 -46.50 38.16 21.62
CA PRO A 7 -46.14 38.27 20.18
C PRO A 7 -44.63 38.51 19.85
N LEU A 8 -44.30 38.47 18.54
CA LEU A 8 -43.06 38.97 17.91
C LEU A 8 -42.78 40.45 18.22
N SER A 9 -41.59 40.80 18.72
CA SER A 9 -40.82 42.02 18.39
C SER A 9 -39.67 42.31 19.38
N ALA A 10 -38.52 41.63 19.29
CA ALA A 10 -37.35 42.06 20.10
C ALA A 10 -35.94 41.70 19.60
N PHE A 11 -35.75 40.85 18.58
CA PHE A 11 -34.39 40.43 18.18
C PHE A 11 -34.00 40.71 16.71
N LYS A 12 -34.63 41.73 16.09
CA LYS A 12 -34.09 42.37 14.89
C LYS A 12 -33.00 43.36 15.31
N SER A 13 -31.72 42.97 15.25
CA SER A 13 -30.59 43.81 14.76
C SER A 13 -29.17 43.31 15.09
N ARG A 14 -28.93 42.08 15.61
CA ARG A 14 -27.58 41.67 16.02
C ARG A 14 -26.95 40.42 15.39
N SER A 15 -27.58 39.77 14.41
CA SER A 15 -27.10 38.49 13.87
C SER A 15 -26.54 38.51 12.44
N LEU A 16 -26.49 39.65 11.73
CA LEU A 16 -25.97 39.67 10.35
C LEU A 16 -24.45 39.48 10.25
N GLY A 17 -23.69 39.75 11.33
CA GLY A 17 -22.25 39.56 11.37
C GLY A 17 -21.80 38.11 11.66
N LEU A 18 -22.68 37.26 12.19
CA LEU A 18 -22.35 35.87 12.52
C LEU A 18 -22.53 34.90 11.34
N LEU A 19 -23.32 35.29 10.32
CA LEU A 19 -23.63 34.45 9.17
C LEU A 19 -22.51 34.39 8.13
N ILE A 20 -21.66 35.41 8.03
CA ILE A 20 -20.54 35.45 7.07
C ILE A 20 -19.37 34.54 7.52
N GLY A 21 -19.23 34.30 8.83
CA GLY A 21 -18.21 33.38 9.37
C GLY A 21 -18.53 31.90 9.19
N ASN A 22 -19.82 31.52 9.18
CA ASN A 22 -20.23 30.12 9.07
C ASN A 22 -20.14 29.54 7.65
N VAL A 23 -20.21 30.39 6.62
CA VAL A 23 -20.09 29.92 5.22
C VAL A 23 -18.66 29.45 4.90
N PHE A 24 -17.65 30.04 5.53
CA PHE A 24 -16.25 29.59 5.39
C PHE A 24 -16.03 28.24 6.09
N TYR A 25 -16.61 28.06 7.29
CA TYR A 25 -16.53 26.80 8.02
C TYR A 25 -17.25 25.64 7.32
N LEU A 26 -18.41 25.91 6.70
CA LEU A 26 -19.15 24.93 5.92
C LEU A 26 -18.41 24.53 4.63
N ARG A 27 -17.68 25.45 3.99
CA ARG A 27 -16.87 25.15 2.81
C ARG A 27 -15.67 24.26 3.14
N THR A 28 -14.97 24.54 4.24
CA THR A 28 -13.85 23.71 4.72
C THR A 28 -14.34 22.34 5.21
N ALA A 29 -15.52 22.26 5.83
CA ALA A 29 -16.12 20.99 6.25
C ALA A 29 -16.59 20.15 5.04
N LEU A 30 -17.13 20.77 3.98
CA LEU A 30 -17.50 20.07 2.74
C LEU A 30 -16.28 19.59 1.94
N GLU A 31 -15.16 20.31 1.98
CA GLU A 31 -13.91 19.87 1.36
C GLU A 31 -13.24 18.72 2.12
N SER A 32 -13.41 18.62 3.44
CA SER A 32 -12.87 17.49 4.23
C SER A 32 -13.73 16.21 4.16
N ILE A 33 -14.98 16.29 3.70
CA ILE A 33 -15.90 15.14 3.60
C ILE A 33 -15.83 14.48 2.20
N ARG A 34 -15.14 15.10 1.23
CA ARG A 34 -15.07 14.60 -0.16
C ARG A 34 -14.17 13.37 -0.35
N THR A 35 -13.41 12.96 0.68
CA THR A 35 -12.40 11.88 0.56
C THR A 35 -12.87 10.49 0.93
N ASP A 36 -14.04 10.31 1.51
CA ASP A 36 -14.60 8.98 1.75
C ASP A 36 -16.11 9.04 1.52
N TYR A 37 -16.64 8.24 0.60
CA TYR A 37 -17.89 7.47 0.77
C TYR A 37 -18.36 6.94 -0.59
N THR A 38 -18.17 5.64 -0.75
CA THR A 38 -18.94 4.75 -1.62
C THR A 38 -20.41 4.72 -1.21
N GLU A 39 -21.25 4.39 -2.19
CA GLU A 39 -22.71 4.39 -2.16
C GLU A 39 -23.32 3.73 -0.90
N GLY A 40 -24.19 4.46 -0.19
CA GLY A 40 -25.12 3.81 0.74
C GLY A 40 -25.48 4.59 2.01
N SER A 41 -26.65 5.24 1.97
CA SER A 41 -27.56 5.53 3.10
C SER A 41 -27.34 6.74 4.03
N SER A 42 -28.49 7.34 4.39
CA SER A 42 -28.77 8.28 5.48
C SER A 42 -28.41 9.77 5.34
N VAL A 43 -27.21 10.15 4.87
CA VAL A 43 -26.82 11.59 4.88
C VAL A 43 -27.46 12.39 3.74
N ARG A 44 -27.57 11.80 2.54
CA ARG A 44 -28.19 12.46 1.36
C ARG A 44 -29.67 12.79 1.60
N LYS A 45 -30.39 11.91 2.31
CA LYS A 45 -31.80 12.12 2.69
C LYS A 45 -31.98 13.23 3.71
N LEU A 46 -31.00 13.43 4.60
CA LEU A 46 -30.99 14.52 5.58
C LEU A 46 -30.74 15.88 4.91
N VAL A 47 -29.85 15.92 3.91
CA VAL A 47 -29.57 17.13 3.13
C VAL A 47 -30.75 17.48 2.22
N GLU A 48 -31.38 16.50 1.56
CA GLU A 48 -32.59 16.71 0.76
C GLU A 48 -33.80 17.13 1.61
N ALA A 49 -33.93 16.61 2.83
CA ALA A 49 -34.98 17.05 3.76
C ALA A 49 -34.75 18.49 4.28
N PHE A 50 -33.50 18.90 4.48
CA PHE A 50 -33.16 20.27 4.90
C PHE A 50 -33.40 21.30 3.78
N LEU A 51 -33.15 20.91 2.52
CA LEU A 51 -33.40 21.74 1.35
C LEU A 51 -34.89 21.87 0.98
N ALA A 52 -35.75 20.96 1.46
CA ALA A 52 -37.18 21.00 1.21
C ALA A 52 -37.95 21.96 2.13
N ASP A 53 -37.36 22.41 3.24
CA ASP A 53 -38.05 23.14 4.31
C ASP A 53 -37.97 24.68 4.19
N GLN A 54 -37.21 25.22 3.22
CA GLN A 54 -37.05 26.67 3.01
C GLN A 54 -37.00 27.02 1.49
N PRO A 55 -38.16 27.19 0.83
CA PRO A 55 -38.23 27.42 -0.62
C PRO A 55 -37.91 28.86 -1.08
N ASP A 56 -37.85 29.84 -0.16
CA ASP A 56 -37.78 31.26 -0.52
C ASP A 56 -36.36 31.85 -0.66
N GLU A 57 -35.28 31.11 -0.33
CA GLU A 57 -33.90 31.60 -0.45
C GLU A 57 -33.19 31.21 -1.77
N LEU A 58 -33.84 30.43 -2.63
CA LEU A 58 -33.28 29.95 -3.91
C LEU A 58 -33.17 31.04 -5.00
N SER A 59 -33.97 32.11 -4.92
CA SER A 59 -33.93 33.21 -5.91
C SER A 59 -32.72 34.12 -5.74
N ASP A 60 -32.21 34.28 -4.52
CA ASP A 60 -31.16 35.24 -4.21
C ASP A 60 -29.76 34.68 -4.52
N VAL A 61 -29.56 33.37 -4.36
CA VAL A 61 -28.28 32.70 -4.68
C VAL A 61 -28.04 32.61 -6.19
N ALA A 62 -29.08 32.42 -6.99
CA ALA A 62 -28.99 32.42 -8.46
C ALA A 62 -28.63 33.80 -9.04
N SER A 63 -29.00 34.88 -8.32
CA SER A 63 -28.69 36.26 -8.74
C SER A 63 -27.22 36.65 -8.46
N ILE A 64 -26.62 36.10 -7.39
CA ILE A 64 -25.23 36.36 -6.98
C ILE A 64 -24.23 35.63 -7.90
N LEU A 65 -24.60 34.45 -8.43
CA LEU A 65 -23.76 33.68 -9.35
C LEU A 65 -23.77 34.22 -10.80
N GLY A 66 -24.59 35.23 -11.11
CA GLY A 66 -24.89 35.63 -12.50
C GLY A 66 -24.25 36.91 -13.04
N LYS A 67 -23.73 37.84 -12.22
CA LYS A 67 -23.28 39.16 -12.74
C LYS A 67 -22.14 39.81 -11.95
N SER A 68 -20.90 39.63 -12.42
CA SER A 68 -19.77 40.60 -12.45
C SER A 68 -18.46 39.82 -12.65
N ALA A 69 -17.49 40.16 -13.49
CA ALA A 69 -17.31 41.23 -14.44
C ALA A 69 -16.14 40.85 -15.35
N SER A 70 -16.19 41.31 -16.60
CA SER A 70 -15.04 41.47 -17.48
C SER A 70 -14.10 42.55 -16.91
N THR A 71 -12.94 42.16 -16.38
CA THR A 71 -11.77 43.04 -16.27
C THR A 71 -10.49 42.18 -16.29
N SER A 72 -9.57 42.56 -17.15
CA SER A 72 -8.26 41.95 -17.38
C SER A 72 -7.38 41.91 -16.11
N ALA A 73 -6.92 40.71 -15.74
CA ALA A 73 -5.72 40.51 -14.93
C ALA A 73 -5.04 39.20 -15.38
N VAL A 74 -3.76 39.30 -15.72
CA VAL A 74 -2.90 38.17 -16.07
C VAL A 74 -2.56 37.46 -14.77
N GLU A 75 -3.32 36.41 -14.44
CA GLU A 75 -2.93 35.43 -13.44
C GLU A 75 -2.71 34.11 -14.17
N GLN A 76 -1.44 33.72 -14.30
CA GLN A 76 -1.07 32.36 -14.69
C GLN A 76 -1.48 31.41 -13.56
N THR A 77 -2.75 31.00 -13.57
CA THR A 77 -3.20 29.86 -12.80
C THR A 77 -2.62 28.62 -13.47
N VAL A 78 -1.62 28.01 -12.83
CA VAL A 78 -1.16 26.67 -13.19
C VAL A 78 -2.33 25.72 -12.94
N VAL A 79 -3.05 25.40 -14.01
CA VAL A 79 -4.12 24.41 -14.00
C VAL A 79 -3.47 23.06 -13.70
N ALA A 80 -3.71 22.51 -12.51
CA ALA A 80 -3.41 21.11 -12.25
C ALA A 80 -4.11 20.26 -13.33
N PRO A 81 -3.43 19.32 -13.99
CA PRO A 81 -4.03 18.58 -15.10
C PRO A 81 -5.27 17.85 -14.58
N ALA A 82 -6.41 18.10 -15.23
CA ALA A 82 -7.63 17.37 -14.98
C ALA A 82 -7.32 15.89 -15.19
N VAL A 83 -7.49 15.05 -14.16
CA VAL A 83 -7.29 13.61 -14.26
C VAL A 83 -8.27 13.07 -15.30
N VAL A 84 -7.76 12.83 -16.51
CA VAL A 84 -8.54 12.26 -17.60
C VAL A 84 -8.73 10.78 -17.28
N GLU A 85 -9.96 10.37 -16.95
CA GLU A 85 -10.27 8.95 -16.76
C GLU A 85 -10.03 8.20 -18.08
N SER A 86 -8.98 7.38 -18.09
CA SER A 86 -8.65 6.51 -19.21
C SER A 86 -9.58 5.29 -19.20
N GLN A 87 -10.15 4.98 -20.35
CA GLN A 87 -11.00 3.80 -20.54
C GLN A 87 -10.13 2.66 -21.03
N LEU A 88 -10.14 1.54 -20.30
CA LEU A 88 -9.53 0.29 -20.73
C LEU A 88 -10.63 -0.60 -21.29
N SER A 89 -10.64 -0.78 -22.61
CA SER A 89 -11.52 -1.72 -23.27
C SER A 89 -10.77 -3.02 -23.54
N LEU A 90 -11.43 -4.13 -23.21
CA LEU A 90 -10.88 -5.46 -23.28
C LEU A 90 -11.58 -6.23 -24.40
N SER A 91 -10.80 -6.62 -25.41
CA SER A 91 -11.27 -7.47 -26.50
C SER A 91 -10.56 -8.82 -26.42
N ILE A 92 -11.27 -9.85 -25.96
CA ILE A 92 -10.76 -11.23 -25.92
C ILE A 92 -10.94 -11.80 -27.31
N LEU A 93 -9.83 -12.16 -27.97
CA LEU A 93 -9.85 -12.83 -29.26
C LEU A 93 -9.93 -14.35 -29.10
N LYS A 94 -9.20 -14.90 -28.11
CA LYS A 94 -9.18 -16.31 -27.70
C LYS A 94 -8.85 -16.42 -26.20
N GLU A 95 -9.11 -17.56 -25.56
CA GLU A 95 -8.80 -17.78 -24.12
C GLU A 95 -7.34 -17.46 -23.76
N ARG A 96 -6.39 -17.77 -24.67
CA ARG A 96 -4.95 -17.53 -24.48
C ARG A 96 -4.42 -16.26 -25.15
N ARG A 97 -5.28 -15.45 -25.80
CA ARG A 97 -4.87 -14.23 -26.51
C ARG A 97 -5.90 -13.12 -26.36
N ALA A 98 -5.47 -12.02 -25.75
CA ALA A 98 -6.31 -10.84 -25.54
C ALA A 98 -5.67 -9.58 -26.12
N THR A 99 -6.51 -8.66 -26.57
CA THR A 99 -6.11 -7.33 -27.01
C THR A 99 -6.76 -6.30 -26.08
N PHE A 100 -5.91 -5.52 -25.42
CA PHE A 100 -6.26 -4.43 -24.53
C PHE A 100 -6.11 -3.11 -25.27
N VAL A 101 -7.13 -2.27 -25.23
CA VAL A 101 -7.11 -0.94 -25.83
C VAL A 101 -7.30 0.08 -24.72
N THR A 102 -6.32 0.96 -24.55
CA THR A 102 -6.38 2.08 -23.61
C THR A 102 -6.45 3.41 -24.36
N GLU A 103 -7.52 4.15 -24.09
CA GLU A 103 -7.75 5.50 -24.61
C GLU A 103 -8.64 6.31 -23.65
N PRO A 104 -8.46 7.64 -23.52
CA PRO A 104 -7.35 8.46 -24.04
C PRO A 104 -6.09 8.36 -23.15
N LEU A 105 -4.90 8.41 -23.77
CA LEU A 105 -3.62 8.60 -23.08
C LEU A 105 -3.00 9.93 -23.51
N GLU A 106 -2.29 10.60 -22.60
CA GLU A 106 -1.51 11.79 -22.94
C GLU A 106 -0.45 11.48 -24.00
N ARG A 107 -0.09 12.49 -24.80
CA ARG A 107 0.88 12.36 -25.88
C ARG A 107 2.22 11.81 -25.36
N GLY A 108 2.68 10.72 -25.96
CA GLY A 108 3.95 10.06 -25.61
C GLY A 108 3.83 9.00 -24.51
N PHE A 109 2.73 8.98 -23.75
CA PHE A 109 2.49 7.91 -22.77
C PHE A 109 2.17 6.58 -23.44
N GLY A 110 1.60 6.57 -24.66
CA GLY A 110 1.35 5.33 -25.39
C GLY A 110 2.63 4.52 -25.61
N LEU A 111 3.72 5.19 -26.01
CA LEU A 111 5.02 4.54 -26.23
C LEU A 111 5.67 4.11 -24.91
N THR A 112 5.64 4.99 -23.90
CA THR A 112 6.24 4.74 -22.59
C THR A 112 5.59 3.54 -21.90
N LEU A 113 4.26 3.54 -21.79
CA LEU A 113 3.50 2.45 -21.19
C LEU A 113 3.61 1.18 -22.01
N GLY A 114 3.47 1.26 -23.34
CA GLY A 114 3.55 0.09 -24.22
C GLY A 114 4.90 -0.62 -24.12
N ASN A 115 6.01 0.13 -24.13
CA ASN A 115 7.35 -0.44 -23.99
C ASN A 115 7.61 -0.98 -22.58
N ALA A 116 7.20 -0.25 -21.55
CA ALA A 116 7.42 -0.67 -20.16
C ALA A 116 6.64 -1.95 -19.83
N LEU A 117 5.34 -1.99 -20.15
CA LEU A 117 4.50 -3.18 -19.94
C LEU A 117 5.03 -4.37 -20.74
N ARG A 118 5.42 -4.18 -22.01
CA ARG A 118 6.01 -5.26 -22.83
C ARG A 118 7.25 -5.87 -22.17
N ARG A 119 8.14 -5.05 -21.61
CA ARG A 119 9.37 -5.52 -20.95
C ARG A 119 9.07 -6.32 -19.70
N VAL A 120 8.15 -5.83 -18.86
CA VAL A 120 7.79 -6.51 -17.62
C VAL A 120 7.07 -7.83 -17.91
N LEU A 121 6.12 -7.82 -18.85
CA LEU A 121 5.37 -9.02 -19.24
C LEU A 121 6.27 -10.16 -19.72
N LEU A 122 7.36 -9.86 -20.46
CA LEU A 122 8.27 -10.88 -20.98
C LEU A 122 9.36 -11.32 -19.99
N SER A 123 9.58 -10.56 -18.90
CA SER A 123 10.77 -10.75 -18.05
C SER A 123 10.46 -11.13 -16.60
N ALA A 124 9.39 -10.60 -16.01
CA ALA A 124 9.25 -10.54 -14.55
C ALA A 124 8.04 -11.27 -13.98
N ILE A 125 7.18 -11.81 -14.85
CA ILE A 125 6.05 -12.63 -14.44
C ILE A 125 6.55 -13.96 -13.90
N ASN A 126 5.92 -14.41 -12.82
CA ASN A 126 6.16 -15.74 -12.25
C ASN A 126 5.58 -16.84 -13.14
N GLY A 127 6.34 -17.91 -13.30
CA GLY A 127 5.84 -19.12 -13.94
C GLY A 127 6.62 -20.36 -13.51
N TRP A 128 6.17 -21.49 -14.02
CA TRP A 128 6.73 -22.81 -13.71
C TRP A 128 7.40 -23.40 -14.93
N ALA A 129 8.55 -24.03 -14.73
CA ALA A 129 9.28 -24.69 -15.79
C ALA A 129 10.01 -25.94 -15.25
N ILE A 130 10.31 -26.86 -16.17
CA ILE A 130 11.10 -28.06 -15.88
C ILE A 130 12.58 -27.66 -15.83
N THR A 131 13.24 -27.93 -14.70
CA THR A 131 14.63 -27.57 -14.44
C THR A 131 15.60 -28.71 -14.70
N ALA A 132 15.17 -29.95 -14.49
CA ALA A 132 15.98 -31.13 -14.75
C ALA A 132 15.11 -32.34 -15.10
N ILE A 133 15.72 -33.31 -15.77
CA ILE A 133 15.12 -34.62 -16.04
C ILE A 133 16.09 -35.74 -15.74
N ARG A 134 15.55 -36.92 -15.48
CA ARG A 134 16.30 -38.18 -15.38
C ARG A 134 15.56 -39.21 -16.19
N ILE A 135 16.26 -39.81 -17.14
CA ILE A 135 15.70 -40.83 -18.03
C ILE A 135 16.35 -42.16 -17.67
N ASP A 136 15.53 -43.20 -17.51
CA ASP A 136 16.01 -44.53 -17.15
C ASP A 136 16.90 -45.08 -18.29
N GLY A 137 18.14 -45.47 -17.93
CA GLY A 137 19.12 -46.01 -18.89
C GLY A 137 19.95 -44.98 -19.66
N VAL A 138 19.75 -43.68 -19.41
CA VAL A 138 20.51 -42.59 -20.03
C VAL A 138 21.43 -41.92 -19.02
N LEU A 139 22.70 -41.75 -19.40
CA LEU A 139 23.70 -41.06 -18.57
C LEU A 139 23.89 -39.59 -18.92
N HIS A 140 23.63 -39.21 -20.18
CA HIS A 140 23.86 -37.86 -20.70
C HIS A 140 22.93 -37.54 -21.88
N GLU A 141 22.78 -36.27 -22.22
CA GLU A 141 21.87 -35.78 -23.27
C GLU A 141 22.18 -36.23 -24.71
N PHE A 142 23.41 -36.66 -25.00
CA PHE A 142 23.83 -37.03 -26.37
C PHE A 142 23.64 -38.51 -26.74
N SER A 143 22.97 -39.30 -25.90
CA SER A 143 22.71 -40.71 -26.19
C SER A 143 21.40 -40.88 -26.95
N SER A 144 21.30 -41.97 -27.70
CA SER A 144 20.02 -42.46 -28.21
C SER A 144 19.42 -43.50 -27.27
N LEU A 145 18.09 -43.61 -27.25
CA LEU A 145 17.37 -44.60 -26.45
C LEU A 145 16.87 -45.73 -27.36
N ALA A 146 17.10 -46.99 -26.95
CA ALA A 146 16.68 -48.14 -27.75
C ALA A 146 15.13 -48.25 -27.77
N GLY A 147 14.55 -48.24 -28.98
CA GLY A 147 13.10 -48.38 -29.17
C GLY A 147 12.30 -47.08 -29.03
N VAL A 148 12.98 -45.93 -28.91
CA VAL A 148 12.40 -44.61 -29.16
C VAL A 148 12.93 -44.10 -30.49
N ARG A 149 12.05 -43.49 -31.29
CA ARG A 149 12.39 -43.01 -32.63
C ARG A 149 13.25 -41.74 -32.61
N GLU A 150 13.03 -40.88 -31.63
CA GLU A 150 13.73 -39.61 -31.42
C GLU A 150 14.99 -39.75 -30.55
N ASP A 151 15.94 -38.83 -30.74
CA ASP A 151 17.12 -38.72 -29.88
C ASP A 151 16.78 -38.02 -28.55
N VAL A 152 17.60 -38.22 -27.51
CA VAL A 152 17.38 -37.60 -26.18
C VAL A 152 17.39 -36.07 -26.27
N THR A 153 18.17 -35.47 -27.17
CA THR A 153 18.16 -34.02 -27.39
C THR A 153 16.81 -33.52 -27.90
N ASP A 154 16.17 -34.24 -28.82
CA ASP A 154 14.86 -33.87 -29.36
C ASP A 154 13.78 -34.04 -28.29
N LEU A 155 13.89 -35.10 -27.49
CA LEU A 155 13.04 -35.33 -26.34
C LEU A 155 13.15 -34.17 -25.33
N VAL A 156 14.37 -33.72 -25.00
CA VAL A 156 14.59 -32.53 -24.14
C VAL A 156 13.94 -31.28 -24.73
N LEU A 157 14.05 -31.06 -26.05
CA LEU A 157 13.41 -29.92 -26.72
C LEU A 157 11.88 -29.97 -26.66
N ASN A 158 11.29 -31.16 -26.80
CA ASN A 158 9.84 -31.36 -26.68
C ASN A 158 9.38 -31.17 -25.23
N ILE A 159 10.14 -31.68 -24.25
CA ILE A 159 9.85 -31.52 -22.82
C ILE A 159 9.83 -30.04 -22.42
N LYS A 160 10.72 -29.20 -22.96
CA LYS A 160 10.72 -27.75 -22.72
C LYS A 160 9.44 -27.03 -23.16
N GLN A 161 8.67 -27.62 -24.08
CA GLN A 161 7.42 -27.02 -24.56
C GLN A 161 6.23 -27.33 -23.64
N ILE A 162 6.39 -28.21 -22.65
CA ILE A 162 5.35 -28.55 -21.67
C ILE A 162 5.04 -27.29 -20.84
N ALA A 163 3.77 -26.90 -20.82
CA ALA A 163 3.27 -25.80 -20.02
C ALA A 163 2.68 -26.36 -18.72
N ILE A 164 3.25 -25.95 -17.59
CA ILE A 164 2.91 -26.46 -16.26
C ILE A 164 2.33 -25.32 -15.44
N LYS A 165 1.24 -25.61 -14.75
CA LYS A 165 0.72 -24.78 -13.68
C LYS A 165 0.79 -25.58 -12.39
N ALA A 166 1.42 -25.02 -11.37
CA ALA A 166 1.47 -25.65 -10.06
C ALA A 166 1.18 -24.64 -8.95
N ASP A 167 0.59 -25.14 -7.88
CA ASP A 167 0.33 -24.37 -6.68
C ASP A 167 1.43 -24.61 -5.64
N GLY A 168 1.96 -23.52 -5.08
CA GLY A 168 3.03 -23.51 -4.08
C GLY A 168 4.30 -22.80 -4.54
N ASP A 169 5.37 -22.93 -3.76
CA ASP A 169 6.71 -22.39 -4.08
C ASP A 169 7.80 -23.49 -3.96
N GLU A 170 7.36 -24.73 -3.72
CA GLU A 170 8.25 -25.88 -3.54
C GLU A 170 8.49 -26.61 -4.87
N GLU A 171 9.68 -27.20 -5.02
CA GLU A 171 9.98 -28.05 -6.17
C GLU A 171 9.01 -29.25 -6.23
N ARG A 172 8.54 -29.54 -7.44
CA ARG A 172 7.63 -30.66 -7.71
C ARG A 172 8.34 -31.71 -8.54
N HIS A 173 8.16 -32.96 -8.13
CA HIS A 173 8.64 -34.12 -8.86
C HIS A 173 7.45 -34.89 -9.42
N PHE A 174 7.53 -35.26 -10.69
CA PHE A 174 6.55 -36.11 -11.35
C PHE A 174 7.24 -37.10 -12.29
N ARG A 175 6.52 -38.16 -12.64
CA ARG A 175 7.08 -39.30 -13.38
C ARG A 175 6.18 -39.66 -14.56
N LEU A 176 6.80 -40.15 -15.61
CA LEU A 176 6.16 -40.69 -16.81
C LEU A 176 6.68 -42.12 -16.99
N ASP A 177 5.78 -43.09 -17.01
CA ASP A 177 6.09 -44.49 -17.28
C ASP A 177 5.15 -44.99 -18.37
N VAL A 178 5.69 -45.27 -19.56
CA VAL A 178 4.91 -45.72 -20.71
C VAL A 178 5.56 -46.93 -21.35
N MET A 179 4.74 -47.89 -21.78
CA MET A 179 5.16 -49.06 -22.54
C MET A 179 4.46 -49.08 -23.89
N GLY A 180 5.24 -49.24 -24.97
CA GLY A 180 4.77 -49.16 -26.35
C GLY A 180 4.01 -50.40 -26.85
N PRO A 181 3.57 -50.39 -28.14
CA PRO A 181 3.77 -49.33 -29.14
C PRO A 181 2.73 -48.21 -29.04
N CYS A 182 3.17 -46.97 -28.78
CA CYS A 182 2.28 -45.80 -28.73
C CYS A 182 3.03 -44.47 -28.97
N VAL A 183 2.28 -43.42 -29.24
CA VAL A 183 2.79 -42.04 -29.20
C VAL A 183 2.69 -41.57 -27.75
N VAL A 184 3.81 -41.16 -27.17
CA VAL A 184 3.85 -40.61 -25.81
C VAL A 184 3.46 -39.15 -25.89
N THR A 185 2.42 -38.78 -25.16
CA THR A 185 1.92 -37.42 -25.08
C THR A 185 2.11 -36.85 -23.68
N ALA A 186 2.03 -35.52 -23.55
CA ALA A 186 2.09 -34.87 -22.23
C ALA A 186 0.93 -35.27 -21.32
N ALA A 187 -0.18 -35.78 -21.88
CA ALA A 187 -1.28 -36.36 -21.11
C ALA A 187 -0.91 -37.63 -20.34
N ASP A 188 0.12 -38.37 -20.77
CA ASP A 188 0.54 -39.62 -20.15
C ASP A 188 1.39 -39.38 -18.88
N ILE A 189 1.78 -38.13 -18.62
CA ILE A 189 2.57 -37.75 -17.45
C ILE A 189 1.71 -37.88 -16.20
N MET A 190 2.21 -38.63 -15.21
CA MET A 190 1.56 -38.75 -13.91
C MET A 190 1.88 -37.52 -13.07
N ALA A 191 1.13 -36.45 -13.30
CA ALA A 191 1.22 -35.23 -12.50
C ALA A 191 0.73 -35.51 -11.07
N GLY A 192 1.53 -35.12 -10.07
CA GLY A 192 1.17 -35.23 -8.66
C GLY A 192 0.05 -34.26 -8.26
N ALA A 193 -0.41 -34.34 -7.00
CA ALA A 193 -1.39 -33.40 -6.48
C ALA A 193 -0.88 -31.95 -6.56
N GLY A 194 -1.65 -31.07 -7.20
CA GLY A 194 -1.33 -29.64 -7.32
C GLY A 194 -0.45 -29.27 -8.52
N VAL A 195 -0.25 -30.18 -9.48
CA VAL A 195 0.40 -29.90 -10.78
C VAL A 195 -0.62 -30.17 -11.89
N GLU A 196 -0.85 -29.20 -12.75
CA GLU A 196 -1.72 -29.26 -13.92
C GLU A 196 -0.91 -29.05 -15.20
N ILE A 197 -1.11 -29.92 -16.18
CA ILE A 197 -0.48 -29.84 -17.50
C ILE A 197 -1.47 -29.21 -18.48
N LEU A 198 -1.09 -28.10 -19.09
CA LEU A 198 -2.01 -27.26 -19.87
C LEU A 198 -2.04 -27.58 -21.37
N ASN A 199 -1.10 -28.42 -21.83
CA ASN A 199 -0.97 -28.86 -23.21
C ASN A 199 -0.89 -30.39 -23.30
N PRO A 200 -1.98 -31.11 -22.96
CA PRO A 200 -2.00 -32.58 -22.96
C PRO A 200 -1.76 -33.18 -24.36
N GLU A 201 -2.11 -32.46 -25.44
CA GLU A 201 -1.94 -32.93 -26.81
C GLU A 201 -0.48 -32.92 -27.33
N LEU A 202 0.47 -32.37 -26.56
CA LEU A 202 1.86 -32.28 -26.99
C LEU A 202 2.48 -33.68 -27.08
N ALA A 203 2.92 -34.08 -28.27
CA ALA A 203 3.68 -35.31 -28.47
C ALA A 203 5.13 -35.13 -28.00
N LEU A 204 5.59 -36.03 -27.13
CA LEU A 204 6.96 -36.02 -26.61
C LEU A 204 7.87 -36.92 -27.45
N CYS A 205 7.44 -38.15 -27.76
CA CYS A 205 8.18 -39.11 -28.58
C CYS A 205 7.31 -40.27 -29.09
N HIS A 206 7.89 -41.10 -29.97
CA HIS A 206 7.28 -42.32 -30.51
C HIS A 206 7.98 -43.57 -29.98
N LEU A 207 7.21 -44.48 -29.36
CA LEU A 207 7.69 -45.76 -28.83
C LEU A 207 7.38 -46.94 -29.75
N ASP A 208 8.36 -47.82 -29.94
CA ASP A 208 8.21 -49.10 -30.63
C ASP A 208 7.58 -50.20 -29.74
N ALA A 209 7.23 -51.34 -30.35
CA ALA A 209 6.41 -52.39 -29.73
C ALA A 209 7.00 -53.12 -28.50
N ASN A 210 8.26 -52.87 -28.15
CA ASN A 210 8.94 -53.48 -26.99
C ASN A 210 9.77 -52.45 -26.19
N ALA A 211 9.46 -51.16 -26.34
CA ALA A 211 10.18 -50.08 -25.66
C ALA A 211 9.45 -49.64 -24.38
N THR A 212 10.21 -49.44 -23.31
CA THR A 212 9.73 -48.87 -22.05
C THR A 212 10.45 -47.56 -21.81
N LEU A 213 9.69 -46.50 -21.52
CA LEU A 213 10.23 -45.18 -21.23
C LEU A 213 9.82 -44.75 -19.83
N GLY A 214 10.82 -44.57 -18.97
CA GLY A 214 10.69 -44.01 -17.63
C GLY A 214 11.41 -42.66 -17.58
N ILE A 215 10.69 -41.58 -17.29
CA ILE A 215 11.25 -40.24 -17.11
C ILE A 215 10.77 -39.66 -15.79
N GLU A 216 11.71 -39.17 -14.99
CA GLU A 216 11.42 -38.32 -13.84
C GLU A 216 11.75 -36.87 -14.17
N PHE A 217 10.87 -35.98 -13.73
CA PHE A 217 10.94 -34.55 -13.98
C PHE A 217 11.06 -33.79 -12.67
N TRP A 218 11.84 -32.72 -12.70
CA TRP A 218 11.92 -31.71 -11.66
C TRP A 218 11.37 -30.42 -12.23
N ALA A 219 10.37 -29.84 -11.57
CA ALA A 219 9.84 -28.53 -11.91
C ALA A 219 9.89 -27.59 -10.70
N SER A 220 10.20 -26.33 -10.95
CA SER A 220 10.22 -25.28 -9.93
C SER A 220 9.56 -24.01 -10.45
N GLY A 221 9.14 -23.17 -9.50
CA GLY A 221 8.66 -21.82 -9.76
C GLY A 221 9.83 -20.86 -9.87
N GLY A 222 9.71 -19.88 -10.76
CA GLY A 222 10.77 -18.89 -10.95
C GLY A 222 10.33 -17.70 -11.80
N LYS A 223 11.30 -16.84 -12.12
CA LYS A 223 11.13 -15.68 -12.99
C LYS A 223 12.17 -15.67 -14.09
N GLY A 224 11.76 -15.25 -15.27
CA GLY A 224 12.67 -15.04 -16.40
C GLY A 224 13.25 -16.35 -16.95
N TYR A 225 14.56 -16.38 -17.15
CA TYR A 225 15.27 -17.49 -17.78
C TYR A 225 16.47 -17.88 -16.93
N LEU A 226 16.64 -19.18 -16.73
CA LEU A 226 17.78 -19.74 -16.01
C LEU A 226 18.46 -20.83 -16.84
N PRO A 227 19.77 -20.70 -17.14
CA PRO A 227 20.48 -21.67 -17.96
C PRO A 227 20.69 -23.00 -17.24
N ALA A 228 20.79 -24.09 -18.02
CA ALA A 228 20.98 -25.45 -17.51
C ALA A 228 22.16 -25.59 -16.53
N ALA A 229 23.26 -24.87 -16.75
CA ALA A 229 24.43 -24.91 -15.87
C ALA A 229 24.12 -24.45 -14.42
N SER A 230 23.17 -23.53 -14.25
CA SER A 230 22.74 -23.03 -12.95
C SER A 230 21.71 -23.94 -12.26
N ASN A 231 21.01 -24.79 -13.02
CA ASN A 231 20.04 -25.75 -12.50
C ASN A 231 20.69 -27.03 -11.94
N ARG A 232 22.00 -27.23 -12.12
CA ARG A 232 22.68 -28.43 -11.64
C ARG A 232 22.95 -28.30 -10.13
N PRO A 233 22.32 -29.13 -9.27
CA PRO A 233 22.63 -29.15 -7.85
C PRO A 233 24.05 -29.71 -7.62
N PRO A 234 24.73 -29.30 -6.53
CA PRO A 234 26.10 -29.75 -6.23
C PRO A 234 26.18 -31.25 -5.93
N ASP A 235 25.09 -31.87 -5.48
CA ASP A 235 24.93 -33.29 -5.19
C ASP A 235 24.15 -34.05 -6.28
N ALA A 236 24.17 -33.55 -7.52
CA ALA A 236 23.43 -34.13 -8.64
C ALA A 236 23.73 -35.64 -8.81
N PRO A 237 22.68 -36.50 -8.83
CA PRO A 237 22.87 -37.93 -9.08
C PRO A 237 23.34 -38.16 -10.52
N VAL A 238 24.04 -39.28 -10.72
CA VAL A 238 24.48 -39.69 -12.06
C VAL A 238 23.26 -39.96 -12.94
N GLY A 239 23.24 -39.37 -14.15
CA GLY A 239 22.11 -39.45 -15.07
C GLY A 239 21.09 -38.30 -14.96
N LEU A 240 21.30 -37.32 -14.07
CA LEU A 240 20.52 -36.09 -14.05
C LEU A 240 20.95 -35.15 -15.19
N ILE A 241 20.03 -34.86 -16.09
CA ILE A 241 20.22 -33.95 -17.22
C ILE A 241 19.57 -32.61 -16.85
N PRO A 242 20.35 -31.56 -16.54
CA PRO A 242 19.79 -30.25 -16.28
C PRO A 242 19.30 -29.62 -17.58
N ILE A 243 18.15 -28.96 -17.53
CA ILE A 243 17.53 -28.27 -18.66
C ILE A 243 17.51 -26.78 -18.34
N ASP A 244 17.68 -25.93 -19.34
CA ASP A 244 17.37 -24.50 -19.21
C ASP A 244 15.87 -24.28 -18.99
N ALA A 245 15.56 -23.51 -17.96
CA ALA A 245 14.22 -23.25 -17.52
C ALA A 245 13.76 -21.86 -17.98
N LEU A 246 12.69 -21.82 -18.77
CA LEU A 246 12.00 -20.59 -19.15
C LEU A 246 10.72 -20.47 -18.32
N PHE A 247 10.76 -19.65 -17.28
CA PHE A 247 9.64 -19.46 -16.35
C PHE A 247 8.60 -18.43 -16.85
N SER A 248 8.67 -18.01 -18.12
CA SER A 248 7.78 -16.96 -18.64
C SER A 248 6.49 -17.57 -19.21
N PRO A 249 5.31 -17.29 -18.62
CA PRO A 249 4.02 -17.77 -19.15
C PRO A 249 3.57 -16.97 -20.39
N VAL A 250 4.21 -15.82 -20.67
CA VAL A 250 3.87 -14.96 -21.80
C VAL A 250 4.78 -15.30 -22.98
N ARG A 251 4.17 -15.79 -24.08
CA ARG A 251 4.90 -16.16 -25.31
C ARG A 251 5.18 -14.95 -26.19
N GLN A 252 4.20 -14.07 -26.35
CA GLN A 252 4.32 -12.94 -27.26
C GLN A 252 3.55 -11.73 -26.75
N VAL A 253 4.19 -10.57 -26.87
CA VAL A 253 3.58 -9.26 -26.62
C VAL A 253 3.86 -8.34 -27.79
N ALA A 254 2.80 -7.78 -28.37
CA ALA A 254 2.87 -6.77 -29.42
C ALA A 254 2.07 -5.53 -28.99
N TYR A 255 2.56 -4.33 -29.28
CA TYR A 255 1.80 -3.12 -29.04
C TYR A 255 1.81 -2.22 -30.28
N LYS A 256 0.75 -1.44 -30.43
CA LYS A 256 0.60 -0.41 -31.46
C LYS A 256 0.10 0.86 -30.81
N VAL A 257 0.71 1.98 -31.14
CA VAL A 257 0.28 3.32 -30.70
C VAL A 257 -0.28 4.05 -31.91
N GLU A 258 -1.48 4.61 -31.78
CA GLU A 258 -2.16 5.41 -32.80
C GLU A 258 -2.65 6.70 -32.16
N ASN A 259 -2.81 7.77 -32.93
CA ASN A 259 -3.38 9.00 -32.41
C ASN A 259 -4.91 8.86 -32.35
N THR A 260 -5.52 9.27 -31.24
CA THR A 260 -6.97 9.28 -31.06
C THR A 260 -7.47 10.69 -30.76
N ARG A 261 -8.68 10.98 -31.24
CA ARG A 261 -9.33 12.28 -31.02
C ARG A 261 -10.41 12.10 -29.96
N ARG A 262 -10.37 12.91 -28.92
CA ARG A 262 -11.45 12.97 -27.92
C ARG A 262 -12.03 14.39 -27.88
N GLY A 263 -13.24 14.54 -28.41
CA GLY A 263 -13.91 15.84 -28.51
C GLY A 263 -13.19 16.80 -29.47
N SER A 264 -12.76 17.95 -28.96
CA SER A 264 -12.09 19.00 -29.74
C SER A 264 -10.57 18.86 -29.79
N GLU A 265 -9.98 18.09 -28.87
CA GLU A 265 -8.52 17.87 -28.78
C GLU A 265 -8.09 16.64 -29.60
N LEU A 266 -7.01 16.81 -30.36
CA LEU A 266 -6.51 15.86 -31.37
C LEU A 266 -5.22 15.12 -30.93
N ASP A 267 -4.65 15.47 -29.76
CA ASP A 267 -3.27 15.10 -29.39
C ASP A 267 -3.19 13.95 -28.38
N TYR A 268 -4.22 13.09 -28.28
CA TYR A 268 -4.19 11.91 -27.41
C TYR A 268 -3.65 10.69 -28.14
N ASP A 269 -2.98 9.82 -27.38
CA ASP A 269 -2.53 8.51 -27.82
C ASP A 269 -3.60 7.45 -27.49
N ARG A 270 -3.70 6.45 -28.36
CA ARG A 270 -4.40 5.18 -28.15
C ARG A 270 -3.37 4.06 -28.21
N LEU A 271 -3.30 3.28 -27.14
CA LEU A 271 -2.41 2.12 -27.05
C LEU A 271 -3.23 0.84 -27.21
N THR A 272 -2.87 0.03 -28.21
CA THR A 272 -3.41 -1.31 -28.42
C THR A 272 -2.33 -2.33 -28.09
N LEU A 273 -2.52 -3.09 -27.01
CA LEU A 273 -1.60 -4.12 -26.53
C LEU A 273 -2.20 -5.50 -26.77
N THR A 274 -1.52 -6.36 -27.52
CA THR A 274 -1.90 -7.76 -27.74
C THR A 274 -0.96 -8.67 -26.97
N VAL A 275 -1.51 -9.50 -26.10
CA VAL A 275 -0.78 -10.43 -25.23
C VAL A 275 -1.22 -11.86 -25.53
N GLU A 276 -0.25 -12.76 -25.66
CA GLU A 276 -0.45 -14.20 -25.87
C GLU A 276 0.25 -14.99 -24.76
N THR A 277 -0.51 -15.83 -24.05
CA THR A 277 -0.04 -16.66 -22.93
C THR A 277 -0.07 -18.14 -23.28
N ASP A 278 0.67 -18.95 -22.54
CA ASP A 278 0.69 -20.42 -22.65
C ASP A 278 -0.55 -21.09 -22.04
N GLY A 279 -1.29 -20.37 -21.18
CA GLY A 279 -2.47 -20.84 -20.43
C GLY A 279 -2.25 -20.90 -18.92
N SER A 280 -1.01 -20.77 -18.45
CA SER A 280 -0.65 -20.79 -17.01
C SER A 280 -1.25 -19.60 -16.28
N LEU A 281 -1.29 -18.46 -16.97
CA LEU A 281 -1.88 -17.22 -16.50
C LEU A 281 -2.81 -16.64 -17.57
N THR A 282 -3.95 -16.07 -17.16
CA THR A 282 -4.82 -15.39 -18.11
C THR A 282 -4.15 -14.07 -18.57
N PRO A 283 -4.36 -13.62 -19.82
CA PRO A 283 -3.77 -12.36 -20.29
C PRO A 283 -4.13 -11.15 -19.42
N GLY A 284 -5.32 -11.14 -18.82
CA GLY A 284 -5.79 -10.06 -17.93
C GLY A 284 -5.04 -10.02 -16.60
N GLU A 285 -4.86 -11.18 -15.97
CA GLU A 285 -4.06 -11.32 -14.75
C GLU A 285 -2.58 -10.99 -15.00
N ALA A 286 -2.02 -11.46 -16.13
CA ALA A 286 -0.66 -11.14 -16.55
C ALA A 286 -0.43 -9.62 -16.66
N LEU A 287 -1.40 -8.91 -17.26
CA LEU A 287 -1.34 -7.46 -17.36
C LEU A 287 -1.42 -6.79 -15.98
N ALA A 288 -2.30 -7.26 -15.10
CA ALA A 288 -2.44 -6.74 -13.74
C ALA A 288 -1.15 -6.95 -12.92
N GLU A 289 -0.56 -8.14 -12.96
CA GLU A 289 0.71 -8.45 -12.28
C GLU A 289 1.85 -7.58 -12.82
N SER A 290 1.96 -7.42 -14.14
CA SER A 290 2.98 -6.55 -14.74
C SER A 290 2.83 -5.08 -14.34
N ALA A 291 1.60 -4.57 -14.28
CA ALA A 291 1.32 -3.22 -13.81
C ALA A 291 1.65 -3.05 -12.31
N GLY A 292 1.39 -4.08 -11.50
CA GLY A 292 1.77 -4.14 -10.09
C GLY A 292 3.28 -4.09 -9.89
N ILE A 293 4.03 -4.91 -10.63
CA ILE A 293 5.51 -4.92 -10.60
C ILE A 293 6.07 -3.55 -10.98
N LEU A 294 5.52 -2.93 -12.04
CA LEU A 294 5.96 -1.62 -12.49
C LEU A 294 5.68 -0.53 -11.43
N ARG A 295 4.52 -0.58 -10.77
CA ARG A 295 4.17 0.34 -9.69
C ARG A 295 5.13 0.21 -8.50
N ASN A 296 5.40 -1.01 -8.05
CA ASN A 296 6.34 -1.26 -6.95
C ASN A 296 7.74 -0.68 -7.25
N HIS A 297 8.19 -0.72 -8.50
CA HIS A 297 9.44 -0.09 -8.90
C HIS A 297 9.37 1.44 -8.93
N LEU A 298 8.24 2.03 -9.31
CA LEU A 298 8.03 3.48 -9.27
C LEU A 298 7.90 4.00 -7.83
N ASP A 299 7.29 3.24 -6.93
CA ASP A 299 7.13 3.58 -5.51
C ASP A 299 8.48 3.77 -4.81
N LEU A 300 9.52 3.04 -5.25
CA LEU A 300 10.90 3.23 -4.79
C LEU A 300 11.43 4.63 -5.12
N TYR A 301 11.17 5.10 -6.34
CA TYR A 301 11.58 6.45 -6.77
C TYR A 301 10.76 7.52 -6.08
N GLU A 302 9.45 7.30 -5.88
CA GLU A 302 8.60 8.22 -5.13
C GLU A 302 9.10 8.38 -3.69
N SER A 303 9.42 7.26 -3.04
CA SER A 303 9.95 7.25 -1.68
C SER A 303 11.32 7.93 -1.61
N ALA A 304 12.22 7.65 -2.56
CA ALA A 304 13.54 8.30 -2.63
C ALA A 304 13.44 9.82 -2.89
N ALA A 305 12.51 10.24 -3.74
CA ALA A 305 12.28 11.66 -4.03
C ALA A 305 11.78 12.42 -2.80
N LYS A 306 10.90 11.81 -1.98
CA LYS A 306 10.44 12.40 -0.72
C LYS A 306 11.57 12.60 0.29
N VAL A 307 12.48 11.62 0.42
CA VAL A 307 13.66 11.73 1.30
C VAL A 307 14.62 12.85 0.86
N GLY A 308 14.78 13.08 -0.44
CA GLY A 308 15.57 14.21 -0.96
C GLY A 308 14.96 15.59 -0.70
N VAL A 309 13.64 15.66 -0.59
CA VAL A 309 12.92 16.90 -0.26
C VAL A 309 12.95 17.19 1.24
N GLU A 310 12.94 16.17 2.10
CA GLU A 310 13.07 16.31 3.56
C GLU A 310 14.44 16.84 4.03
N GLN A 311 15.49 16.79 3.20
CA GLN A 311 16.78 17.44 3.52
C GLN A 311 16.79 18.95 3.21
N THR A 312 15.78 19.48 2.51
CA THR A 312 15.70 20.92 2.18
C THR A 312 14.44 21.60 2.75
N ALA A 313 13.47 20.83 3.23
CA ALA A 313 12.36 21.32 4.03
C ALA A 313 12.54 20.79 5.45
N ILE A 314 12.75 21.71 6.40
CA ILE A 314 12.42 21.49 7.81
C ILE A 314 10.89 21.37 7.86
N GLN A 315 10.37 20.23 7.43
CA GLN A 315 9.08 19.69 7.78
C GLN A 315 9.43 18.36 8.43
N GLN A 316 9.61 18.37 9.74
CA GLN A 316 9.43 17.14 10.48
C GLN A 316 7.96 16.75 10.27
N PRO A 317 7.65 15.58 9.69
CA PRO A 317 6.35 15.01 9.94
C PRO A 317 6.30 14.78 11.45
N ALA A 318 5.33 15.40 12.12
CA ALA A 318 4.97 15.00 13.47
C ALA A 318 4.92 13.46 13.51
N PRO A 319 5.52 12.79 14.50
CA PRO A 319 5.47 11.34 14.57
C PRO A 319 4.02 10.93 14.78
N SER A 320 3.30 10.70 13.69
CA SER A 320 1.97 10.11 13.73
C SER A 320 2.17 8.72 14.31
N LEU A 321 1.65 8.55 15.53
CA LEU A 321 1.63 7.37 16.37
C LEU A 321 1.06 6.13 15.64
N LYS A 322 1.77 5.58 14.67
CA LYS A 322 1.38 4.35 13.98
C LYS A 322 1.92 3.09 14.67
N TRP A 323 2.96 3.23 15.49
CA TRP A 323 3.50 2.16 16.33
C TRP A 323 2.71 1.96 17.65
N LEU A 324 1.86 2.92 18.04
CA LEU A 324 1.08 2.82 19.28
C LEU A 324 -0.27 2.09 19.12
N ARG A 325 -0.77 1.93 17.89
CA ARG A 325 -2.09 1.31 17.63
C ARG A 325 -2.01 -0.20 17.41
N ALA A 326 -0.82 -0.75 17.17
CA ALA A 326 -0.64 -2.16 16.81
C ALA A 326 -0.56 -3.11 18.04
N SER A 327 -0.50 -2.59 19.26
CA SER A 327 -0.30 -3.38 20.48
C SER A 327 -1.44 -3.26 21.50
N VAL A 328 -2.65 -2.86 21.08
CA VAL A 328 -3.81 -2.69 21.96
C VAL A 328 -4.90 -3.77 21.80
N ASP A 329 -4.86 -4.61 20.77
CA ASP A 329 -5.97 -5.56 20.49
C ASP A 329 -5.78 -6.99 21.03
N THR A 330 -4.77 -7.25 21.86
CA THR A 330 -4.63 -8.57 22.50
C THR A 330 -4.12 -8.44 23.93
N LEU A 331 -5.05 -8.58 24.90
CA LEU A 331 -4.97 -9.28 26.21
C LEU A 331 -5.81 -8.58 27.31
N PRO A 332 -6.27 -9.33 28.33
CA PRO A 332 -7.54 -9.08 29.01
C PRO A 332 -7.48 -7.96 30.06
N ALA A 333 -8.62 -7.27 30.21
CA ALA A 333 -8.87 -6.30 31.25
C ALA A 333 -9.12 -6.99 32.59
N ASP A 334 -8.17 -6.87 33.53
CA ASP A 334 -8.38 -6.83 34.98
C ASP A 334 -7.01 -6.79 35.69
N ASP A 335 -6.43 -5.60 35.88
CA ASP A 335 -5.44 -5.37 36.95
C ASP A 335 -5.35 -3.87 37.30
N PRO A 336 -5.43 -3.44 38.59
CA PRO A 336 -5.55 -2.02 38.96
C PRO A 336 -4.23 -1.21 39.01
N ASP A 337 -3.07 -1.81 38.72
CA ASP A 337 -1.76 -1.20 39.05
C ASP A 337 -0.89 -0.74 37.85
N HIS A 338 -1.44 -0.64 36.64
CA HIS A 338 -0.69 -0.26 35.43
C HIS A 338 -0.72 1.25 35.07
N VAL A 339 -0.35 2.13 35.99
CA VAL A 339 -0.13 3.56 35.72
C VAL A 339 1.37 3.89 35.84
N SER A 340 2.19 3.38 34.92
CA SER A 340 3.63 3.68 34.93
C SER A 340 4.31 3.65 33.55
N MET A 341 3.66 4.11 32.48
CA MET A 341 4.40 4.33 31.22
C MET A 341 3.83 5.41 30.31
N SER A 342 3.40 6.54 30.89
CA SER A 342 3.04 7.76 30.14
C SER A 342 3.63 9.05 30.74
N LEU A 343 4.64 8.94 31.61
CA LEU A 343 5.08 10.06 32.47
C LEU A 343 6.04 11.07 31.81
N ASN A 344 6.56 10.84 30.61
CA ASN A 344 7.78 11.55 30.15
C ASN A 344 7.59 12.95 29.56
N ARG A 345 6.37 13.44 29.29
CA ARG A 345 6.18 14.77 28.65
C ARG A 345 6.06 15.93 29.63
N PHE A 346 5.46 15.71 30.80
CA PHE A 346 5.18 16.80 31.76
C PHE A 346 6.36 17.08 32.70
N LEU A 347 7.25 16.12 32.91
CA LEU A 347 8.38 16.25 33.85
C LEU A 347 9.40 17.32 33.42
N LEU A 348 9.53 17.56 32.11
CA LEU A 348 10.46 18.52 31.52
C LEU A 348 9.93 19.97 31.49
N LYS A 349 8.66 20.21 31.83
CA LYS A 349 8.11 21.56 31.90
C LYS A 349 8.68 22.32 33.09
N LYS A 350 8.87 23.62 32.91
CA LYS A 350 9.25 24.52 34.00
C LYS A 350 8.06 24.84 34.88
N ILE A 351 8.34 25.07 36.16
CA ILE A 351 7.31 25.42 37.16
C ILE A 351 6.67 26.78 36.86
N ASP A 352 7.39 27.68 36.18
CA ASP A 352 6.86 28.99 35.77
C ASP A 352 5.74 28.89 34.72
N GLU A 353 5.60 27.76 34.02
CA GLU A 353 4.50 27.51 33.07
C GLU A 353 3.23 26.98 33.74
N LEU A 354 3.30 26.66 35.04
CA LEU A 354 2.12 26.25 35.80
C LEU A 354 1.40 27.50 36.30
N GLU A 355 0.07 27.51 36.17
CA GLU A 355 -0.82 28.56 36.67
C GLU A 355 -0.94 28.53 38.21
N LEU A 356 0.18 28.70 38.90
CA LEU A 356 0.28 28.71 40.36
C LEU A 356 0.11 30.11 40.91
N SER A 357 -0.34 30.18 42.17
CA SER A 357 -0.34 31.42 42.93
C SER A 357 1.08 32.01 43.06
N VAL A 358 1.18 33.34 43.00
CA VAL A 358 2.45 34.09 43.13
C VAL A 358 3.23 33.69 44.39
N ARG A 359 2.52 33.34 45.48
CA ARG A 359 3.13 32.83 46.72
C ARG A 359 3.75 31.44 46.53
N THR A 360 3.01 30.53 45.90
CA THR A 360 3.41 29.14 45.66
C THR A 360 4.61 29.06 44.71
N ALA A 361 4.61 29.81 43.62
CA ALA A 361 5.73 29.88 42.67
C ALA A 361 7.00 30.52 43.27
N THR A 362 6.86 31.48 44.18
CA THR A 362 8.01 32.12 44.85
C THR A 362 8.65 31.20 45.90
N CYS A 363 7.84 30.42 46.62
CA CYS A 363 8.34 29.39 47.53
C CYS A 363 9.12 28.30 46.80
N LEU A 364 8.62 27.81 45.66
CA LEU A 364 9.29 26.76 44.88
C LEU A 364 10.63 27.24 44.29
N ARG A 365 10.69 28.50 43.81
CA ARG A 365 11.93 29.10 43.31
C ARG A 365 12.99 29.28 44.40
N HIS A 366 12.59 29.62 45.62
CA HIS A 366 13.53 29.77 46.74
C HIS A 366 14.17 28.43 47.15
N ASP A 367 13.47 27.31 46.94
CA ASP A 367 13.98 25.96 47.21
C ASP A 367 14.70 25.31 46.00
N ASN A 368 14.98 26.11 44.96
CA ASN A 368 15.63 25.69 43.70
C ASN A 368 14.90 24.60 42.90
N ILE A 369 13.58 24.46 43.10
CA ILE A 369 12.77 23.53 42.30
C ILE A 369 12.32 24.27 41.05
N LEU A 370 12.93 23.92 39.91
CA LEU A 370 12.72 24.61 38.61
C LEU A 370 11.83 23.82 37.65
N PHE A 371 11.81 22.49 37.76
CA PHE A 371 11.13 21.57 36.86
C PHE A 371 10.08 20.74 37.59
N ILE A 372 9.03 20.34 36.87
CA ILE A 372 7.99 19.46 37.42
C ILE A 372 8.58 18.11 37.86
N GLY A 373 9.59 17.60 37.16
CA GLY A 373 10.28 16.36 37.53
C GLY A 373 10.97 16.38 38.90
N ASP A 374 11.41 17.56 39.36
CA ASP A 374 11.99 17.72 40.70
C ASP A 374 10.90 17.85 41.78
N LEU A 375 9.78 18.49 41.43
CA LEU A 375 8.60 18.62 42.31
C LEU A 375 7.96 17.26 42.63
N VAL A 376 7.87 16.35 41.66
CA VAL A 376 7.23 15.03 41.81
C VAL A 376 7.98 14.11 42.78
N GLN A 377 9.29 14.31 42.97
CA GLN A 377 10.11 13.53 43.89
C GLN A 377 9.93 13.97 45.36
N LYS A 378 9.51 15.21 45.59
CA LYS A 378 9.30 15.73 46.95
C LYS A 378 8.05 15.14 47.57
N THR A 379 8.17 14.72 48.83
CA THR A 379 7.03 14.24 49.60
C THR A 379 6.24 15.40 50.20
N GLU A 380 4.95 15.18 50.47
CA GLU A 380 4.08 16.18 51.08
C GLU A 380 4.64 16.75 52.40
N ALA A 381 5.26 15.88 53.21
CA ALA A 381 5.86 16.22 54.49
C ALA A 381 7.14 17.07 54.35
N GLU A 382 7.84 16.99 53.23
CA GLU A 382 8.99 17.85 52.91
C GLU A 382 8.53 19.23 52.46
N MET A 383 7.47 19.31 51.67
CA MET A 383 6.91 20.58 51.20
C MET A 383 6.37 21.44 52.36
N LEU A 384 5.72 20.83 53.36
CA LEU A 384 5.23 21.55 54.54
C LEU A 384 6.34 22.07 55.47
N ARG A 385 7.58 21.60 55.30
CA ARG A 385 8.74 22.10 56.07
C ARG A 385 9.38 23.33 55.42
N MET A 386 9.01 23.67 54.18
CA MET A 386 9.55 24.83 53.47
C MET A 386 9.07 26.15 54.08
N PRO A 387 9.94 27.17 54.17
CA PRO A 387 9.57 28.46 54.74
C PRO A 387 8.44 29.12 53.93
N ASN A 388 7.43 29.65 54.64
CA ASN A 388 6.26 30.31 54.07
C ASN A 388 5.33 29.45 53.19
N PHE A 389 5.56 28.13 53.12
CA PHE A 389 4.75 27.15 52.41
C PHE A 389 3.59 26.67 53.29
N GLY A 390 2.34 26.88 52.84
CA GLY A 390 1.14 26.61 53.62
C GLY A 390 0.25 25.51 53.01
N ARG A 391 -0.71 25.02 53.79
CA ARG A 391 -1.70 24.00 53.36
C ARG A 391 -2.49 24.41 52.11
N LYS A 392 -2.68 25.73 51.91
CA LYS A 392 -3.36 26.26 50.71
C LYS A 392 -2.52 26.09 49.44
N SER A 393 -1.23 26.44 49.50
CA SER A 393 -0.25 26.20 48.41
C SER A 393 -0.06 24.72 48.09
N LEU A 394 -0.18 23.86 49.11
CA LEU A 394 -0.09 22.41 48.94
C LEU A 394 -1.28 21.85 48.15
N ASN A 395 -2.50 22.30 48.48
CA ASN A 395 -3.69 21.89 47.75
C ASN A 395 -3.70 22.43 46.31
N GLU A 396 -3.22 23.65 46.08
CA GLU A 396 -3.03 24.20 44.73
C GLU A 396 -2.11 23.31 43.87
N ILE A 397 -0.96 22.88 44.42
CA ILE A 397 -0.03 22.00 43.70
C ILE A 397 -0.64 20.62 43.47
N LYS A 398 -1.35 20.04 44.46
CA LYS A 398 -2.01 18.75 44.29
C LYS A 398 -3.08 18.78 43.20
N GLU A 399 -3.86 19.85 43.12
CA GLU A 399 -4.89 20.02 42.10
C GLU A 399 -4.28 20.13 40.69
N VAL A 400 -3.23 20.93 40.55
CA VAL A 400 -2.49 21.11 39.29
C VAL A 400 -1.72 19.85 38.89
N LEU A 401 -1.11 19.12 39.82
CA LEU A 401 -0.47 17.84 39.51
C LEU A 401 -1.50 16.76 39.15
N SER A 402 -2.65 16.75 39.83
CA SER A 402 -3.74 15.81 39.54
C SER A 402 -4.35 16.04 38.16
N SER A 403 -4.45 17.28 37.69
CA SER A 403 -4.92 17.58 36.32
C SER A 403 -3.97 17.08 35.23
N MET A 404 -2.68 16.91 35.57
CA MET A 404 -1.65 16.32 34.71
C MET A 404 -1.43 14.82 34.95
N GLY A 405 -2.20 14.19 35.85
CA GLY A 405 -2.07 12.78 36.20
C GLY A 405 -0.83 12.42 37.03
N LEU A 406 -0.17 13.40 37.65
CA LEU A 406 1.03 13.25 38.47
C LEU A 406 0.69 13.26 39.97
N ARG A 407 1.50 12.56 40.78
CA ARG A 407 1.36 12.52 42.24
C ARG A 407 2.69 12.83 42.93
N LEU A 408 2.62 13.50 44.08
CA LEU A 408 3.79 13.78 44.91
C LEU A 408 4.35 12.49 45.53
N GLY A 409 5.67 12.38 45.60
CA GLY A 409 6.37 11.22 46.15
C GLY A 409 6.53 10.05 45.17
N THR A 410 6.46 10.31 43.86
CA THR A 410 6.76 9.28 42.85
C THR A 410 8.28 9.23 42.65
N GLU A 411 8.90 8.10 42.96
CA GLU A 411 10.35 7.92 42.76
C GLU A 411 10.66 7.75 41.27
N ASN A 412 11.51 8.61 40.71
CA ASN A 412 11.95 8.55 39.32
C ASN A 412 13.47 8.26 39.25
N PRO A 413 13.89 6.99 39.08
CA PRO A 413 15.30 6.65 38.98
C PRO A 413 15.88 7.17 37.65
N GLY A 414 16.72 8.21 37.71
CA GLY A 414 17.39 8.81 36.54
C GLY A 414 17.19 10.33 36.35
N TRP A 415 16.64 11.02 37.34
CA TRP A 415 16.51 12.48 37.36
C TRP A 415 17.41 13.10 38.43
N PRO A 416 18.19 14.16 38.16
CA PRO A 416 18.23 14.99 36.94
C PRO A 416 19.09 14.41 35.80
N PRO A 417 18.65 14.44 34.52
CA PRO A 417 19.50 14.09 33.38
C PRO A 417 20.60 15.15 33.12
N GLU A 418 21.76 14.77 32.60
CA GLU A 418 22.92 15.68 32.46
C GLU A 418 22.71 16.83 31.43
N ASN A 419 21.76 16.70 30.49
CA ASN A 419 21.46 17.69 29.42
C ASN A 419 20.05 18.32 29.50
N ILE A 420 19.62 18.78 30.68
CA ILE A 420 18.29 19.42 30.85
C ILE A 420 18.15 20.71 30.00
N ALA A 421 19.22 21.49 29.85
CA ALA A 421 19.18 22.77 29.13
C ALA A 421 18.88 22.58 27.63
N GLU A 422 19.55 21.64 26.96
CA GLU A 422 19.34 21.35 25.54
C GLU A 422 17.95 20.75 25.26
N MET A 423 17.44 19.91 26.18
CA MET A 423 16.10 19.33 26.05
C MET A 423 14.99 20.38 26.24
N THR A 424 15.22 21.37 27.11
CA THR A 424 14.24 22.44 27.34
C THR A 424 14.24 23.45 26.18
N GLU A 425 15.40 23.76 25.59
CA GLU A 425 15.51 24.65 24.44
C GLU A 425 14.89 24.05 23.17
N LYS A 426 15.05 22.74 22.96
CA LYS A 426 14.35 22.01 21.88
C LYS A 426 12.83 22.03 22.05
N LEU A 427 12.33 21.87 23.29
CA LEU A 427 10.89 21.89 23.56
C LEU A 427 10.29 23.30 23.40
N ALA A 428 11.06 24.35 23.68
CA ALA A 428 10.65 25.75 23.53
C ALA A 428 10.69 26.25 22.07
N MET A 429 11.42 25.59 21.17
CA MET A 429 11.41 25.89 19.73
C MET A 429 10.28 25.18 18.97
N GLU A 430 9.64 24.18 19.57
CA GLU A 430 8.51 23.43 18.99
C GLU A 430 7.14 24.08 19.22
N PHE A 431 7.05 25.16 20.03
CA PHE A 431 5.86 25.96 20.28
C PHE A 431 6.14 27.44 20.00
#